data_AF-A0A9D6XAW2-F1
#
_entry.id   AF-A0A9D6XAW2-F1
#
_cell.length_a   1.000
_cell.length_b   1.000
_cell.length_c   1.000
_cell.angle_alpha   90.00
_cell.angle_beta   90.00
_cell.angle_gamma   90.00
#
_symmetry.space_group_name_H-M   'P 1'
#
loop_
_entity.id
_entity.type
_entity.pdbx_description
1 polymer ?
#
loop_
_entity_poly.entity_id
_entity_poly.type
_entity_poly.pdbx_seq_one_letter_code
_entity_poly.pdbx_strand_id
1 'polypeptide(L)'
;MRYIYNIKRDDAKSSLIITELVRRTEDENDVLGVQDYPAALMEKAVMEGASAVTLAFRNEKFFPPAKTAAAISEKIISLYGDKRSETDELNVEEITAPPIEPKRYEAKPAPEEGDSDGETDYIDDEFGDDALLEADDLDDEPVNLKVQDEDLADDFSDDI
;
A
#
# COMPACT_ATOMS: atom_id res chain seq x y z
N MET A 1 21.67 7.64 0.83
CA MET A 1 21.33 7.41 2.26
C MET A 1 20.75 6.02 2.38
N ARG A 2 20.95 5.31 3.50
CA ARG A 2 20.44 3.94 3.67
C ARG A 2 19.41 3.93 4.79
N TYR A 3 18.23 3.37 4.51
CA TYR A 3 17.19 3.17 5.50
C TYR A 3 17.27 1.75 6.06
N ILE A 4 17.09 1.62 7.36
CA ILE A 4 17.08 0.34 8.05
C ILE A 4 15.75 0.26 8.78
N TYR A 5 15.04 -0.85 8.58
CA TYR A 5 13.75 -1.11 9.21
C TYR A 5 13.93 -2.30 10.14
N ASN A 6 13.89 -2.06 11.45
CA ASN A 6 13.94 -3.12 12.44
C ASN A 6 12.50 -3.51 12.80
N ILE A 7 12.12 -4.76 12.53
CA ILE A 7 10.75 -5.25 12.68
C ILE A 7 10.74 -6.25 13.84
N LYS A 8 10.18 -5.84 14.97
CA LYS A 8 10.16 -6.64 16.19
C LYS A 8 8.73 -7.00 16.57
N ARG A 9 8.49 -8.28 16.83
CA ARG A 9 7.26 -8.73 17.48
C ARG A 9 7.52 -8.78 18.98
N ASP A 10 6.75 -8.02 19.75
CA ASP A 10 6.80 -8.00 21.21
C ASP A 10 5.60 -8.79 21.74
N ASP A 11 5.83 -10.07 22.03
CA ASP A 11 4.79 -10.96 22.57
C ASP A 11 4.36 -10.55 23.98
N ALA A 12 5.23 -9.89 24.76
CA ALA A 12 4.90 -9.43 26.11
C ALA A 12 3.94 -8.24 26.10
N LYS A 13 4.06 -7.37 25.09
CA LYS A 13 3.17 -6.21 24.90
C LYS A 13 2.03 -6.47 23.92
N SER A 14 2.01 -7.65 23.30
CA SER A 14 1.07 -7.98 22.22
C SER A 14 1.07 -6.92 21.11
N SER A 15 2.27 -6.51 20.68
CA SER A 15 2.43 -5.54 19.59
C SER A 15 3.56 -5.87 18.63
N LEU A 16 3.44 -5.37 17.40
CA LEU A 16 4.51 -5.31 16.42
C LEU A 16 5.08 -3.91 16.41
N ILE A 17 6.40 -3.80 16.56
CA ILE A 17 7.13 -2.54 16.54
C ILE A 17 7.95 -2.48 15.25
N ILE A 18 7.74 -1.44 14.46
CA ILE A 18 8.57 -1.13 13.29
C ILE A 18 9.37 0.12 13.63
N THR A 19 10.69 -0.03 13.69
CA THR A 19 11.62 1.08 13.92
C THR A 19 12.31 1.44 12.61
N GLU A 20 12.10 2.67 12.16
CA GLU A 20 12.76 3.24 10.99
C GLU A 20 14.01 4.00 11.41
N LEU A 21 15.14 3.62 10.83
CA LEU A 21 16.46 4.20 11.07
C LEU A 21 17.03 4.72 9.75
N VAL A 22 17.77 5.82 9.81
CA VAL A 22 18.62 6.29 8.72
C VAL A 22 20.07 6.16 9.11
N ARG A 23 20.84 5.45 8.30
CA ARG A 23 22.29 5.36 8.45
C ARG A 23 22.92 6.59 7.78
N ARG A 24 23.53 7.46 8.59
CA ARG A 24 24.23 8.68 8.11
C ARG A 24 25.70 8.40 7.80
N THR A 25 26.37 7.68 8.68
CA THR A 25 27.78 7.25 8.56
C THR A 25 27.87 5.75 8.84
N GLU A 26 29.05 5.14 8.71
CA GLU A 26 29.17 3.69 8.94
C GLU A 26 28.85 3.28 10.39
N ASP A 27 29.01 4.18 11.36
CA ASP A 27 28.83 3.91 12.78
C ASP A 27 27.62 4.61 13.42
N GLU A 28 26.93 5.51 12.70
CA GLU A 28 25.81 6.28 13.24
C GLU A 28 24.50 6.01 12.49
N ASN A 29 23.51 5.52 13.25
CA ASN A 29 22.12 5.40 12.85
C ASN A 29 21.26 6.38 13.64
N ASP A 30 20.48 7.20 12.95
CA ASP A 30 19.46 8.05 13.57
C ASP A 30 18.10 7.37 13.47
N VAL A 31 17.34 7.37 14.57
CA VAL A 31 15.94 6.91 14.55
C VAL A 31 15.08 7.98 13.89
N LEU A 32 14.41 7.63 12.80
CA LEU A 32 13.45 8.49 12.11
C LEU A 32 12.05 8.37 12.70
N GLY A 33 11.66 7.15 13.05
CA GLY A 33 10.33 6.88 13.54
C GLY A 33 10.22 5.52 14.20
N VAL A 34 9.27 5.40 15.13
CA VAL A 34 8.86 4.14 15.73
C VAL A 34 7.36 4.04 15.60
N GLN A 35 6.89 2.94 15.04
CA GLN A 35 5.48 2.64 14.89
C GLN A 35 5.14 1.39 15.69
N ASP A 36 4.06 1.45 16.46
CA ASP A 36 3.54 0.34 17.25
C ASP A 36 2.19 -0.06 16.67
N TYR A 37 2.04 -1.35 16.38
CA TYR A 37 0.84 -1.93 15.82
C TYR A 37 0.31 -3.05 16.72
N PRO A 38 -1.00 -3.09 17.02
CA PRO A 38 -1.58 -4.18 17.80
C PRO A 38 -1.35 -5.55 17.13
N ALA A 39 -0.92 -6.55 17.90
CA ALA A 39 -0.65 -7.90 17.38
C ALA A 39 -1.91 -8.52 16.75
N ALA A 40 -3.09 -8.37 17.37
CA ALA A 40 -4.34 -8.89 16.82
C ALA A 40 -4.67 -8.34 15.42
N LEU A 41 -4.35 -7.08 15.16
CA LEU A 41 -4.55 -6.45 13.86
C LEU A 41 -3.58 -7.02 12.83
N MET A 42 -2.31 -7.20 13.22
CA MET A 42 -1.29 -7.80 12.35
C MET A 42 -1.55 -9.28 12.07
N GLU A 43 -1.98 -10.05 13.06
CA GLU A 43 -2.36 -11.46 12.90
C GLU A 43 -3.51 -11.62 11.90
N LYS A 44 -4.55 -10.79 12.04
CA LYS A 44 -5.66 -10.75 11.07
C LYS A 44 -5.16 -10.42 9.67
N ALA A 45 -4.32 -9.40 9.54
CA ALA A 45 -3.78 -8.99 8.25
C ALA A 45 -2.89 -10.08 7.62
N VAL A 46 -2.12 -10.83 8.41
CA VAL A 46 -1.29 -11.94 7.94
C VAL A 46 -2.16 -13.09 7.39
N MET A 47 -3.30 -13.38 8.01
CA MET A 47 -4.25 -14.38 7.51
C MET A 47 -4.87 -13.98 6.17
N GLU A 48 -5.06 -12.68 5.94
CA GLU A 48 -5.59 -12.14 4.67
C GLU A 48 -4.51 -12.01 3.57
N GLY A 49 -3.23 -12.00 3.95
CA GLY A 49 -2.08 -12.04 3.05
C GLY A 49 -1.30 -10.71 2.92
N ALA A 50 -0.28 -10.70 2.07
CA ALA A 50 0.71 -9.62 1.99
C ALA A 50 0.13 -8.22 1.68
N SER A 51 -0.92 -8.15 0.87
CA SER A 51 -1.60 -6.88 0.55
C SER A 51 -2.30 -6.31 1.78
N ALA A 52 -2.98 -7.16 2.57
CA ALA A 52 -3.64 -6.75 3.80
C ALA A 52 -2.62 -6.31 4.86
N VAL A 53 -1.50 -7.02 5.01
CA VAL A 53 -0.38 -6.58 5.89
C VAL A 53 0.15 -5.22 5.48
N THR A 54 0.33 -5.00 4.18
CA THR A 54 0.80 -3.71 3.65
C THR A 54 -0.16 -2.57 4.00
N LEU A 55 -1.46 -2.80 3.87
CA LEU A 55 -2.49 -1.82 4.25
C LEU A 55 -2.55 -1.62 5.77
N ALA A 56 -2.33 -2.67 6.54
CA ALA A 56 -2.43 -2.66 7.99
C ALA A 56 -1.34 -1.83 8.66
N PHE A 57 -0.10 -1.84 8.15
CA PHE A 57 0.96 -1.01 8.72
C PHE A 57 1.05 0.38 8.08
N ARG A 58 0.54 0.58 6.86
CA ARG A 58 0.61 1.88 6.21
C ARG A 58 -0.28 2.88 6.92
N ASN A 59 0.29 4.01 7.30
CA ASN A 59 -0.43 5.10 7.93
C ASN A 59 0.12 6.45 7.46
N GLU A 60 -0.48 7.55 7.92
CA GLU A 60 -0.08 8.91 7.55
C GLU A 60 1.39 9.23 7.87
N LYS A 61 1.93 8.63 8.93
CA LYS A 61 3.30 8.84 9.42
C LYS A 61 4.31 7.82 8.88
N PHE A 62 3.83 6.72 8.30
CA PHE A 62 4.67 5.62 7.82
C PHE A 62 4.11 5.08 6.50
N PHE A 63 4.69 5.56 5.41
CA PHE A 63 4.28 5.23 4.06
C PHE A 63 5.48 4.87 3.18
N PRO A 64 6.11 3.70 3.41
CA PRO A 64 7.30 3.32 2.65
C PRO A 64 6.96 3.04 1.16
N PRO A 65 7.93 3.24 0.25
CA PRO A 65 7.77 2.93 -1.17
C PRO A 65 7.32 1.49 -1.41
N ALA A 66 6.64 1.23 -2.53
CA ALA A 66 6.02 -0.07 -2.81
C ALA A 66 6.97 -1.27 -2.65
N LYS A 67 8.21 -1.16 -3.13
CA LYS A 67 9.23 -2.21 -3.02
C LYS A 67 9.61 -2.49 -1.56
N THR A 68 9.84 -1.43 -0.77
CA THR A 68 10.17 -1.52 0.65
C THR A 68 8.98 -2.08 1.44
N ALA A 69 7.77 -1.61 1.13
CA ALA A 69 6.55 -2.07 1.77
C ALA A 69 6.31 -3.56 1.55
N ALA A 70 6.52 -4.07 0.33
CA ALA A 70 6.43 -5.50 0.03
C ALA A 70 7.43 -6.33 0.87
N ALA A 71 8.68 -5.87 0.95
CA ALA A 71 9.70 -6.55 1.76
C ALA A 71 9.38 -6.54 3.26
N ILE A 72 8.83 -5.44 3.78
CA ILE A 72 8.34 -5.34 5.16
C ILE A 72 7.20 -6.35 5.39
N SER A 73 6.24 -6.43 4.47
CA SER A 73 5.11 -7.38 4.57
C SER A 73 5.57 -8.83 4.61
N GLU A 74 6.51 -9.23 3.75
CA GLU A 74 7.07 -10.59 3.75
C GLU A 74 7.74 -10.94 5.10
N LYS A 75 8.43 -9.96 5.69
CA LYS A 75 9.05 -10.10 7.01
C LYS A 75 8.04 -10.25 8.12
N ILE A 76 7.00 -9.42 8.13
CA ILE A 76 5.90 -9.51 9.09
C ILE A 76 5.21 -10.89 8.97
N ILE A 77 4.89 -11.34 7.76
CA ILE A 77 4.32 -12.68 7.56
C ILE A 77 5.24 -13.77 8.12
N SER A 78 6.55 -13.64 7.91
CA SER A 78 7.54 -14.60 8.45
C SER A 78 7.60 -14.61 9.98
N LEU A 79 7.40 -13.46 10.65
CA LEU A 79 7.36 -13.33 12.12
C LEU A 79 6.09 -13.96 12.73
N TYR A 80 4.97 -13.92 12.01
CA TYR A 80 3.69 -14.49 12.48
C TYR A 80 3.43 -15.92 11.98
N GLY A 81 4.17 -16.39 10.96
CA GLY A 81 4.08 -17.73 10.40
C GLY A 81 4.76 -18.83 11.22
N ASP A 82 4.89 -20.04 10.65
CA ASP A 82 5.27 -21.27 11.35
C ASP A 82 6.62 -21.25 12.09
N LYS A 83 7.52 -20.34 11.70
CA LYS A 83 8.86 -20.22 12.31
C LYS A 83 8.93 -19.19 13.45
N ARG A 84 7.80 -18.56 13.81
CA ARG A 84 7.60 -17.55 14.88
C ARG A 84 8.90 -17.05 15.51
N SER A 85 9.61 -16.18 14.79
CA SER A 85 10.74 -15.45 15.34
C SER A 85 10.23 -14.23 16.11
N GLU A 86 10.84 -13.90 17.25
CA GLU A 86 10.48 -12.69 18.03
C GLU A 86 10.97 -11.40 17.35
N THR A 87 12.04 -11.45 16.55
CA THR A 87 12.62 -10.25 15.94
C THR A 87 13.24 -10.58 14.59
N ASP A 88 13.04 -9.72 13.60
CA ASP A 88 13.69 -9.80 12.29
C ASP A 88 14.11 -8.39 11.83
N GLU A 89 15.32 -8.28 11.29
CA GLU A 89 15.85 -7.01 10.82
C GLU A 89 15.81 -6.96 9.29
N LEU A 90 15.25 -5.88 8.74
CA LEU A 90 15.22 -5.63 7.32
C LEU A 90 16.11 -4.42 6.98
N ASN A 91 17.22 -4.71 6.31
CA ASN A 91 18.11 -3.67 5.79
C ASN A 91 17.73 -3.36 4.34
N VAL A 92 17.20 -2.16 4.07
CA VAL A 92 16.82 -1.75 2.71
C VAL A 92 17.79 -0.68 2.20
N GLU A 93 18.61 -1.05 1.23
CA GLU A 93 19.39 -0.06 0.48
C GLU A 93 18.46 0.65 -0.51
N GLU A 94 17.91 1.79 -0.08
CA GLU A 94 17.24 2.69 -0.99
C GLU A 94 18.29 3.42 -1.82
N ILE A 95 18.40 3.04 -3.10
CA ILE A 95 19.15 3.81 -4.08
C ILE A 95 18.39 5.13 -4.20
N THR A 96 18.93 6.17 -3.57
CA THR A 96 18.50 7.54 -3.78
C THR A 96 18.45 7.73 -5.30
N ALA A 97 17.24 7.80 -5.87
CA ALA A 97 17.10 8.13 -7.28
C ALA A 97 17.89 9.44 -7.48
N PRO A 98 18.74 9.55 -8.51
CA PRO A 98 19.39 10.81 -8.78
C PRO A 98 18.31 11.89 -8.85
N PRO A 99 18.58 13.10 -8.34
CA PRO A 99 17.60 14.18 -8.34
C PRO A 99 17.00 14.24 -9.73
N ILE A 100 15.66 14.14 -9.81
CA ILE A 100 14.93 14.34 -11.06
C ILE A 100 15.22 15.80 -11.41
N GLU A 101 16.25 16.04 -12.22
CA GLU A 101 16.48 17.37 -12.77
C GLU A 101 15.17 17.73 -13.49
N PRO A 102 14.51 18.85 -13.13
CA PRO A 102 13.32 19.25 -13.83
C PRO A 102 13.74 19.47 -15.27
N LYS A 103 13.37 18.54 -16.16
CA LYS A 103 13.47 18.76 -17.59
C LYS A 103 12.62 19.99 -17.87
N ARG A 104 13.28 21.14 -18.01
CA ARG A 104 12.66 22.33 -18.59
C ARG A 104 12.26 21.90 -19.99
N TYR A 105 10.99 21.58 -20.17
CA TYR A 105 10.40 21.58 -21.49
C TYR A 105 10.45 23.04 -21.93
N GLU A 106 11.44 23.39 -22.75
CA GLU A 106 11.37 24.63 -23.51
C GLU A 106 10.12 24.52 -24.36
N ALA A 107 9.09 25.30 -24.02
CA ALA A 107 7.94 25.47 -24.86
C ALA A 107 8.46 25.95 -26.21
N LYS A 108 8.34 25.10 -27.25
CA LYS A 108 8.57 25.56 -28.61
C LYS A 108 7.61 26.74 -28.84
N PRO A 109 8.09 27.89 -29.36
CA PRO A 109 7.18 28.97 -29.69
C PRO A 109 6.12 28.42 -30.65
N ALA A 110 4.85 28.75 -30.38
CA ALA A 110 3.75 28.42 -31.25
C ALA A 110 4.07 28.93 -32.67
N PRO A 111 3.79 28.16 -33.73
CA PRO A 111 3.91 28.67 -35.09
C PRO A 111 2.99 29.89 -35.21
N GLU A 112 3.53 30.99 -35.74
CA GLU A 112 2.75 32.18 -36.09
C GLU A 112 1.59 31.78 -37.01
N GLU A 113 0.39 32.28 -36.68
CA GLU A 113 -0.80 32.17 -37.53
C GLU A 113 -0.50 32.84 -38.88
N GLY A 114 -0.23 32.01 -39.88
CA GLY A 114 -0.25 32.40 -41.28
C GLY A 114 -1.62 32.09 -41.85
N ASP A 115 -2.41 33.12 -42.11
CA ASP A 115 -3.59 33.06 -42.98
C ASP A 115 -3.21 32.40 -44.32
N SER A 116 -3.80 31.23 -44.59
CA SER A 116 -3.88 30.68 -45.94
C SER A 116 -5.15 29.85 -46.07
N ASP A 117 -6.13 30.41 -46.77
CA ASP A 117 -7.21 29.72 -47.47
C ASP A 117 -6.76 28.38 -48.09
N GLY A 118 -7.58 27.34 -47.93
CA GLY A 118 -7.60 26.20 -48.86
C GLY A 118 -7.78 24.82 -48.22
N GLU A 119 -8.98 24.27 -48.41
CA GLU A 119 -9.33 22.84 -48.42
C GLU A 119 -9.29 22.05 -47.10
N THR A 120 -10.48 21.88 -46.52
CA THR A 120 -10.82 20.76 -45.63
C THR A 120 -10.79 19.44 -46.42
N ASP A 121 -9.72 18.67 -46.23
CA ASP A 121 -9.68 17.26 -46.64
C ASP A 121 -10.48 16.46 -45.61
N TYR A 122 -11.72 16.11 -45.96
CA TYR A 122 -12.57 15.22 -45.18
C TYR A 122 -11.94 13.83 -45.26
N ILE A 123 -11.37 13.35 -44.15
CA ILE A 123 -11.02 11.94 -44.01
C ILE A 123 -12.35 11.17 -43.92
N ASP A 124 -12.72 10.53 -45.03
CA ASP A 124 -13.83 9.62 -45.18
C ASP A 124 -13.38 8.18 -44.91
N ASP A 125 -14.15 7.50 -44.07
CA ASP A 125 -14.30 6.04 -43.86
C ASP A 125 -13.08 5.09 -43.91
N GLU A 126 -12.61 4.70 -42.72
CA GLU A 126 -12.45 3.27 -42.37
C GLU A 126 -12.46 3.08 -40.84
N PHE A 127 -13.59 3.43 -40.19
CA PHE A 127 -13.85 2.93 -38.83
C PHE A 127 -14.24 1.46 -38.96
N GLY A 128 -13.24 0.59 -38.86
CA GLY A 128 -13.43 -0.84 -38.72
C GLY A 128 -14.30 -1.15 -37.52
N ASP A 129 -15.56 -1.47 -37.81
CA ASP A 129 -16.42 -2.30 -37.00
C ASP A 129 -15.73 -3.67 -36.84
N ASP A 130 -15.25 -3.99 -35.65
CA ASP A 130 -15.67 -5.23 -34.98
C ASP A 130 -15.11 -5.34 -33.56
N ALA A 131 -16.01 -5.73 -32.65
CA ALA A 131 -15.76 -6.39 -31.38
C ALA A 131 -14.94 -5.65 -30.31
N LEU A 132 -15.63 -5.21 -29.24
CA LEU A 132 -15.37 -5.74 -27.88
C LEU A 132 -16.40 -5.24 -26.86
N LEU A 133 -17.32 -6.17 -26.57
CA LEU A 133 -18.06 -6.37 -25.32
C LEU A 133 -19.23 -5.42 -25.05
N GLU A 134 -20.40 -5.88 -25.49
CA GLU A 134 -21.67 -5.72 -24.78
C GLU A 134 -21.44 -5.85 -23.26
N ALA A 135 -21.81 -4.78 -22.56
CA ALA A 135 -21.93 -4.78 -21.11
C ALA A 135 -23.11 -5.69 -20.75
N ASP A 136 -22.78 -6.95 -20.47
CA ASP A 136 -23.68 -7.96 -19.95
C ASP A 136 -24.15 -7.53 -18.54
N ASP A 137 -25.45 -7.32 -18.44
CA ASP A 137 -26.31 -7.27 -17.26
C ASP A 137 -25.63 -7.23 -15.87
N LEU A 138 -25.43 -6.02 -15.35
CA LEU A 138 -25.42 -5.80 -13.90
C LEU A 138 -26.89 -5.74 -13.45
N ASP A 139 -27.48 -6.92 -13.20
CA ASP A 139 -28.73 -7.03 -12.46
C ASP A 139 -28.56 -6.40 -11.07
N ASP A 140 -29.22 -5.26 -10.89
CA ASP A 140 -29.36 -4.50 -9.65
C ASP A 140 -30.28 -5.28 -8.69
N GLU A 141 -29.80 -6.41 -8.15
CA GLU A 141 -30.50 -7.11 -7.08
C GLU A 141 -30.29 -6.34 -5.75
N PRO A 142 -31.36 -5.84 -5.10
CA PRO A 142 -31.23 -5.25 -3.79
C PRO A 142 -30.86 -6.37 -2.81
N VAL A 143 -29.61 -6.35 -2.34
CA VAL A 143 -29.15 -7.17 -1.20
C VAL A 143 -30.01 -6.81 0.02
N ASN A 144 -31.08 -7.59 0.22
CA ASN A 144 -31.84 -7.61 1.46
C ASN A 144 -30.96 -8.22 2.55
N LEU A 145 -30.08 -7.40 3.12
CA LEU A 145 -29.31 -7.73 4.31
C LEU A 145 -30.30 -7.86 5.47
N LYS A 146 -30.85 -9.05 5.68
CA LYS A 146 -31.51 -9.41 6.93
C LYS A 146 -30.43 -9.48 8.00
N VAL A 147 -30.25 -8.38 8.72
CA VAL A 147 -29.58 -8.38 10.03
C VAL A 147 -30.42 -9.29 10.92
N GLN A 148 -29.93 -10.50 11.18
CA GLN A 148 -30.42 -11.29 12.31
C GLN A 148 -29.79 -10.66 13.55
N ASP A 149 -30.59 -9.88 14.27
CA ASP A 149 -30.38 -9.65 15.70
C ASP A 149 -30.49 -11.01 16.39
N GLU A 150 -29.37 -11.72 16.52
CA GLU A 150 -29.27 -12.82 17.48
C GLU A 150 -29.07 -12.21 18.87
N ASP A 151 -30.19 -12.23 19.59
CA ASP A 151 -30.35 -12.10 21.04
C ASP A 151 -29.09 -12.51 21.82
N LEU A 152 -28.32 -11.51 22.27
CA LEU A 152 -27.36 -11.69 23.36
C LEU A 152 -28.05 -11.34 24.68
N ALA A 153 -28.97 -12.21 25.10
CA ALA A 153 -29.58 -12.22 26.41
C ALA A 153 -29.37 -13.59 27.06
N ASP A 154 -28.32 -13.70 27.87
CA ASP A 154 -28.19 -14.71 28.94
C ASP A 154 -27.14 -14.15 29.92
N ASP A 155 -27.54 -13.36 30.91
CA ASP A 155 -27.98 -13.81 32.23
C ASP A 155 -26.93 -14.67 32.96
N PHE A 156 -25.78 -14.06 33.29
CA PHE A 156 -25.02 -14.51 34.45
C PHE A 156 -25.63 -13.91 35.70
N SER A 157 -26.68 -14.59 36.16
CA SER A 157 -27.22 -14.47 37.50
C SER A 157 -26.12 -14.79 38.53
N ASP A 158 -26.01 -13.85 39.46
CA ASP A 158 -25.38 -13.90 40.77
C ASP A 158 -26.00 -15.07 41.57
N ASP A 159 -25.22 -16.10 41.99
CA ASP A 159 -25.36 -16.78 43.30
C ASP A 159 -24.26 -17.84 43.56
N ILE A 160 -23.86 -17.91 44.85
CA ILE A 160 -23.01 -18.88 45.60
C ILE A 160 -21.52 -18.54 45.79
#